data_AF-A0A087S9D2-F1
#
_entry.id   AF-A0A087S9D2-F1
#
_cell.length_a   1.000
_cell.length_b   1.000
_cell.length_c   1.000
_cell.angle_alpha   90.00
_cell.angle_beta   90.00
_cell.angle_gamma   90.00
#
_symmetry.space_group_name_H-M   'P 1'
#
loop_
_entity.id
_entity.type
_entity.pdbx_description
1 polymer ?
#
loop_
_entity_poly.entity_id
_entity_poly.type
_entity_poly.pdbx_seq_one_letter_code
_entity_poly.pdbx_strand_id
1 'polypeptide(L)'
;MDDYPVSIDENGVKIKPEKMEQEKLYHCIFKEKAMLVFKDSQDVMNCYEIEEKDLVEKIKQIDSDDDLEKLFHDYLKGQDLKN
;
A
#
# COMPACT_ATOMS: atom_id res chain seq x y z
N MET A 1 9.39 -11.15 -11.12
CA MET A 1 8.95 -10.23 -10.06
C MET A 1 10.15 -9.46 -9.50
N ASP A 2 11.03 -8.92 -10.35
CA ASP A 2 12.26 -8.23 -9.92
C ASP A 2 12.16 -6.69 -9.95
N ASP A 3 10.97 -6.18 -10.30
CA ASP A 3 10.77 -4.77 -10.62
C ASP A 3 9.75 -4.04 -9.74
N TYR A 4 9.17 -4.71 -8.72
CA TYR A 4 8.27 -4.03 -7.79
C TYR A 4 9.08 -3.04 -6.92
N PRO A 5 8.59 -1.80 -6.72
CA PRO A 5 9.36 -0.74 -6.06
C PRO A 5 9.47 -0.91 -4.54
N VAL A 6 8.60 -1.72 -3.93
CA VAL A 6 8.59 -1.97 -2.48
C VAL A 6 8.99 -3.42 -2.22
N SER A 7 9.89 -3.65 -1.26
CA SER A 7 10.33 -5.00 -0.88
C SER A 7 10.66 -5.06 0.59
N ILE A 8 10.69 -6.26 1.16
CA ILE A 8 10.97 -6.48 2.58
C ILE A 8 12.21 -7.36 2.70
N ASP A 9 13.07 -7.01 3.64
CA ASP A 9 14.15 -7.88 4.09
C ASP A 9 14.20 -7.98 5.62
N GLU A 10 15.22 -8.66 6.14
CA GLU A 10 15.46 -8.84 7.57
C GLU A 10 15.67 -7.53 8.35
N ASN A 11 16.05 -6.44 7.67
CA ASN A 11 16.37 -5.15 8.27
C ASN A 11 15.20 -4.15 8.18
N GLY A 12 14.26 -4.35 7.25
CA GLY A 12 13.09 -3.48 7.13
C GLY A 12 12.43 -3.50 5.76
N VAL A 13 11.75 -2.39 5.47
CA VAL A 13 11.14 -2.12 4.17
C VAL A 13 12.13 -1.35 3.30
N LYS A 14 12.39 -1.86 2.10
CA LYS A 14 13.19 -1.23 1.05
C LYS A 14 12.27 -0.65 0.00
N ILE A 15 12.43 0.64 -0.29
CA ILE A 15 11.68 1.38 -1.30
C ILE A 15 12.66 1.83 -2.37
N LYS A 16 12.26 1.71 -3.64
CA LYS A 16 13.00 2.13 -4.84
C LYS A 16 12.21 3.25 -5.54
N PRO A 17 12.33 4.52 -5.09
CA PRO A 17 11.56 5.64 -5.64
C PRO A 17 11.72 5.84 -7.16
N GLU A 18 12.86 5.43 -7.71
CA GLU A 18 13.18 5.49 -9.13
C GLU A 18 12.34 4.53 -9.99
N LYS A 19 11.72 3.53 -9.37
CA LYS A 19 10.82 2.56 -10.03
C LYS A 19 9.34 2.86 -9.77
N MET A 20 9.04 3.92 -9.03
CA MET A 20 7.67 4.30 -8.71
C MET A 20 7.10 5.27 -9.73
N GLU A 21 5.92 4.92 -10.23
CA GLU A 21 5.03 5.84 -10.92
C GLU A 21 4.43 6.84 -9.93
N GLN A 22 4.29 8.10 -10.37
CA GLN A 22 3.57 9.12 -9.60
C GLN A 22 2.08 8.81 -9.56
N GLU A 23 1.42 9.24 -8.48
CA GLU A 23 0.00 9.04 -8.23
C GLU A 23 -0.42 7.55 -8.22
N LYS A 24 0.53 6.65 -7.89
CA LYS A 24 0.28 5.21 -7.75
C LYS A 24 0.61 4.72 -6.35
N LEU A 25 -0.29 3.88 -5.81
CA LEU A 25 -0.17 3.31 -4.48
C LEU A 25 0.45 1.91 -4.54
N TYR A 26 1.48 1.70 -3.73
CA TYR A 26 2.16 0.42 -3.57
C TYR A 26 2.01 -0.07 -2.14
N HIS A 27 2.15 -1.38 -1.92
CA HIS A 27 2.01 -1.96 -0.59
C HIS A 27 3.00 -3.08 -0.30
N CYS A 28 3.27 -3.30 0.98
CA CYS A 28 3.90 -4.52 1.47
C CYS A 28 3.44 -4.82 2.90
N ILE A 29 3.70 -6.05 3.37
CA ILE A 29 3.31 -6.49 4.71
C ILE A 29 4.56 -6.65 5.58
N PHE A 30 4.76 -5.74 6.53
CA PHE A 30 5.91 -5.76 7.42
C PHE A 30 5.47 -5.81 8.88
N LYS A 31 5.99 -6.78 9.65
CA LYS A 31 5.66 -6.97 11.08
C LYS A 31 4.15 -6.99 11.37
N GLU A 32 3.40 -7.74 10.57
CA GLU A 32 1.93 -7.84 10.65
C GLU A 32 1.16 -6.55 10.38
N LYS A 33 1.81 -5.52 9.85
CA LYS A 33 1.19 -4.27 9.43
C LYS A 33 1.26 -4.12 7.93
N ALA A 34 0.26 -3.49 7.34
CA ALA A 34 0.33 -3.08 5.94
C ALA A 34 1.02 -1.71 5.85
N MET A 35 2.09 -1.67 5.07
CA MET A 35 2.81 -0.46 4.75
C MET A 35 2.40 -0.01 3.36
N LEU A 36 1.77 1.15 3.27
CA LEU A 36 1.42 1.78 2.01
C LEU A 36 2.48 2.81 1.64
N VAL A 37 2.85 2.85 0.37
CA VAL A 37 3.84 3.76 -0.16
C VAL A 37 3.26 4.44 -1.38
N PHE A 38 3.24 5.76 -1.37
CA PHE A 38 2.67 6.59 -2.43
C PHE A 38 3.67 7.65 -2.84
N LYS A 39 3.86 7.83 -4.13
CA LYS A 39 4.68 8.91 -4.68
C LYS A 39 3.74 9.92 -5.32
N ASP A 40 3.66 11.12 -4.76
CA ASP A 40 2.77 12.15 -5.31
C ASP A 40 3.39 12.85 -6.53
N SER A 41 2.57 13.67 -7.19
CA SER A 41 2.94 14.50 -8.34
C SER A 41 4.09 15.50 -8.10
N GLN A 42 4.47 15.75 -6.84
CA GLN A 42 5.62 16.59 -6.47
C GLN A 42 6.89 15.75 -6.20
N ASP A 43 6.88 14.47 -6.59
CA ASP A 43 7.92 13.48 -6.28
C ASP A 43 8.13 13.26 -4.77
N VAL A 44 7.17 13.65 -3.93
CA VAL A 44 7.25 13.42 -2.48
C VAL A 44 6.77 12.00 -2.17
N MET A 45 7.59 11.32 -1.39
CA MET A 45 7.35 9.96 -0.94
C MET A 45 6.56 9.97 0.36
N ASN A 46 5.34 9.47 0.30
CA ASN A 46 4.44 9.32 1.44
C ASN A 46 4.39 7.85 1.86
N CYS A 47 4.37 7.60 3.17
CA CYS A 47 4.27 6.26 3.73
C CYS A 47 3.24 6.23 4.85
N TYR A 48 2.33 5.26 4.79
CA TYR A 48 1.26 5.08 5.76
C TYR A 48 1.30 3.67 6.33
N GLU A 49 0.94 3.54 7.60
CA GLU A 49 0.91 2.28 8.31
C GLU A 49 -0.53 1.96 8.71
N ILE A 50 -0.96 0.72 8.44
CA ILE A 50 -2.27 0.20 8.84
C ILE A 50 -2.06 -0.96 9.81
N GLU A 51 -2.65 -0.81 11.00
CA GLU A 51 -2.67 -1.82 12.07
C GLU A 51 -4.02 -2.54 12.21
N GLU A 52 -5.07 -2.05 11.53
CA GLU A 52 -6.40 -2.67 11.59
C GLU A 52 -6.35 -4.08 10.98
N LYS A 53 -6.45 -5.10 11.84
CA LYS A 53 -6.23 -6.51 11.47
C LYS A 53 -7.07 -6.95 10.27
N ASP A 54 -8.36 -6.63 10.27
CA ASP A 54 -9.27 -7.03 9.19
C ASP A 54 -8.87 -6.42 7.85
N LEU A 55 -8.34 -5.19 7.85
CA LEU A 55 -7.88 -4.51 6.66
C LEU A 55 -6.52 -5.05 6.21
N VAL A 56 -5.61 -5.32 7.14
CA VAL A 56 -4.31 -5.96 6.85
C VAL A 56 -4.52 -7.34 6.22
N GLU A 57 -5.44 -8.16 6.73
CA GLU A 57 -5.74 -9.47 6.15
C GLU A 57 -6.30 -9.38 4.73
N LYS A 58 -7.09 -8.34 4.42
CA LYS A 58 -7.56 -8.09 3.05
C LYS A 58 -6.40 -7.68 2.14
N ILE A 59 -5.53 -6.79 2.60
CA ILE A 59 -4.36 -6.33 1.82
C ILE A 59 -3.39 -7.48 1.53
N LYS A 60 -3.20 -8.42 2.48
CA LYS A 60 -2.37 -9.62 2.28
C LYS A 60 -2.82 -10.51 1.11
N GLN A 61 -4.09 -10.42 0.70
CA GLN A 61 -4.67 -11.24 -0.37
C GLN A 61 -4.66 -10.55 -1.73
N ILE A 62 -4.07 -9.35 -1.82
CA ILE A 62 -4.01 -8.56 -3.05
C ILE A 62 -2.71 -8.86 -3.80
N ASP A 63 -2.86 -9.20 -5.08
CA ASP A 63 -1.73 -9.48 -5.97
C ASP A 63 -1.43 -8.33 -6.96
N SER A 64 -2.31 -7.33 -7.07
CA SER A 64 -2.19 -6.21 -8.02
C SER A 64 -2.47 -4.85 -7.37
N ASP A 65 -1.82 -3.80 -7.88
CA ASP A 65 -2.02 -2.44 -7.38
C ASP A 65 -3.46 -1.94 -7.64
N ASP A 66 -4.10 -2.36 -8.75
CA ASP A 66 -5.48 -1.99 -9.09
C ASP A 66 -6.50 -2.56 -8.07
N ASP A 67 -6.27 -3.78 -7.60
CA ASP A 67 -7.11 -4.41 -6.57
C ASP A 67 -6.95 -3.72 -5.20
N LEU A 68 -5.75 -3.20 -4.90
CA LEU A 68 -5.49 -2.40 -3.71
C LEU A 68 -6.29 -1.10 -3.73
N GLU A 69 -6.26 -0.36 -4.84
CA GLU A 69 -7.04 0.87 -4.99
C GLU A 69 -8.54 0.61 -4.87
N LYS A 70 -9.02 -0.46 -5.50
CA LYS A 70 -10.42 -0.88 -5.40
C LYS A 70 -10.81 -1.21 -3.96
N LEU A 71 -9.97 -1.93 -3.21
CA LEU A 71 -10.21 -2.23 -1.80
C LEU A 71 -10.42 -0.95 -1.00
N PHE A 72 -9.55 0.05 -1.15
CA PHE A 72 -9.67 1.31 -0.40
C PHE A 72 -10.89 2.11 -0.82
N HIS A 73 -11.21 2.14 -2.11
CA HIS A 73 -12.43 2.79 -2.61
C HIS A 73 -13.70 2.18 -2.00
N ASP A 74 -13.78 0.85 -1.98
CA ASP A 74 -14.92 0.13 -1.39
C ASP A 74 -14.98 0.32 0.13
N TYR A 75 -13.82 0.34 0.80
CA TYR A 75 -13.72 0.60 2.24
C TYR A 75 -14.23 2.00 2.60
N LEU A 76 -13.82 3.04 1.87
CA LEU A 76 -14.25 4.42 2.10
C LEU A 76 -15.76 4.59 1.84
N LYS A 77 -16.28 4.05 0.73
CA LYS A 77 -17.73 4.06 0.45
C LYS A 77 -18.54 3.37 1.54
N GLY A 78 -18.02 2.25 2.06
CA GLY A 78 -18.66 1.53 3.16
C GLY A 78 -18.68 2.33 4.48
N GLN A 79 -17.75 3.27 4.68
CA GLN A 79 -17.76 4.19 5.81
C GLN A 79 -18.72 5.37 5.61
N ASP A 80 -18.80 5.92 4.39
CA ASP A 80 -19.77 6.99 4.06
C ASP A 80 -21.24 6.54 4.25
N LEU A 81 -21.53 5.26 4.04
CA LEU A 81 -22.86 4.69 4.29
C LEU A 81 -23.20 4.51 5.78
N LYS A 82 -22.23 4.73 6.68
CA LYS A 82 -22.41 4.62 8.15
C LYS A 82 -22.49 5.97 8.84
N ASN A 83 -22.38 7.08 8.11
CA ASN A 83 -22.47 8.45 8.63
C ASN A 83 -23.81 9.12 8.29
#